data_AF-A0A8K2A7K1-F1
#
_entry.id   AF-A0A8K2A7K1-F1
#
_cell.length_a   1.000
_cell.length_b   1.000
_cell.length_c   1.000
_cell.angle_alpha   90.00
_cell.angle_beta   90.00
_cell.angle_gamma   90.00
#
_symmetry.space_group_name_H-M   'P 1'
#
loop_
_entity.id
_entity.type
_entity.pdbx_description
1 polymer ?
#
loop_
_entity_poly.entity_id
_entity_poly.type
_entity_poly.pdbx_seq_one_letter_code
_entity_poly.pdbx_strand_id
1 'polypeptide(L)' 'MLTPLEINRKGFQALINSLGYGDAIRFMRQFENGSDDYTQERHQWLEQLTLEDI' A
#
# COMPACT_ATOMS: atom_id res chain seq x y z
N MET A 1 15.13 18.97 13.17
CA MET A 1 14.98 18.05 12.01
C MET A 1 13.57 17.49 12.03
N LEU A 2 12.96 17.23 10.88
CA LEU A 2 11.62 16.64 10.83
C LEU A 2 11.67 15.16 11.22
N THR A 3 10.66 14.69 11.93
CA THR A 3 10.44 13.27 12.21
C THR A 3 10.06 12.52 10.92
N PRO A 4 10.26 11.20 10.86
CA PRO A 4 9.79 10.39 9.72
C PRO A 4 8.29 10.57 9.43
N LEU A 5 7.46 10.72 10.46
CA LEU A 5 6.02 10.97 10.31
C LEU A 5 5.75 12.32 9.63
N GLU A 6 6.47 13.38 10.04
CA GLU A 6 6.32 14.71 9.44
C GLU A 6 6.82 14.74 7.99
N ILE A 7 7.88 14.00 7.67
CA ILE A 7 8.38 13.84 6.30
C ILE A 7 7.31 13.15 5.45
N ASN A 8 6.73 12.05 5.92
CA ASN A 8 5.68 11.32 5.21
C ASN A 8 4.45 12.19 4.95
N ARG A 9 3.96 12.91 5.98
CA ARG A 9 2.81 13.80 5.85
C ARG A 9 3.05 14.91 4.83
N LYS A 10 4.21 15.56 4.90
CA LYS A 10 4.57 16.64 3.96
C LYS A 10 4.76 16.12 2.54
N GLY A 11 5.42 14.97 2.37
CA GLY A 11 5.60 14.33 1.07
C GLY A 11 4.26 13.95 0.43
N PHE A 12 3.38 13.30 1.18
CA PHE A 12 2.07 12.91 0.65
C PHE A 12 1.20 14.12 0.29
N GLN A 13 1.21 15.18 1.11
CA GLN A 13 0.49 16.41 0.78
C GLN A 13 1.06 17.08 -0.49
N ALA A 14 2.39 17.09 -0.66
CA ALA A 14 3.01 17.64 -1.87
C ALA A 14 2.62 16.87 -3.14
N LEU A 15 2.53 15.54 -3.04
CA LEU A 15 2.04 14.68 -4.13
C LEU A 15 0.57 14.97 -4.46
N ILE A 16 -0.30 15.06 -3.45
CA ILE A 16 -1.72 15.40 -3.65
C ILE A 16 -1.85 16.77 -4.33
N ASN A 17 -1.11 17.78 -3.88
CA ASN A 17 -1.17 19.13 -4.45
C ASN A 17 -0.74 19.17 -5.92
N SER A 18 0.16 18.27 -6.33
CA SER A 18 0.73 18.26 -7.69
C SER A 18 -0.03 17.35 -8.65
N LEU A 19 -0.53 16.22 -8.16
CA LEU A 19 -1.08 15.13 -8.98
C LEU A 19 -2.58 14.87 -8.72
N GLY A 20 -3.13 15.41 -7.63
CA GLY A 20 -4.42 14.97 -7.09
C GLY A 20 -4.32 13.61 -6.40
N TYR A 21 -5.37 13.25 -5.65
CA TYR A 21 -5.38 12.05 -4.81
C TYR A 21 -5.16 10.75 -5.58
N GLY A 22 -5.79 10.59 -6.74
CA GLY A 22 -5.74 9.35 -7.52
C GLY A 22 -4.33 9.03 -8.01
N ASP A 23 -3.68 10.01 -8.65
CA ASP A 23 -2.35 9.82 -9.21
C ASP A 23 -1.25 9.87 -8.13
N ALA A 24 -1.45 10.59 -7.02
CA ALA A 24 -0.57 10.50 -5.85
C ALA A 24 -0.49 9.08 -5.27
N ILE A 25 -1.63 8.39 -5.13
CA ILE A 25 -1.67 7.00 -4.64
C ILE A 25 -1.04 6.04 -5.66
N ARG A 26 -1.31 6.21 -6.96
CA ARG A 26 -0.65 5.40 -8.01
C ARG A 26 0.86 5.60 -8.03
N PHE A 27 1.33 6.84 -7.82
CA PHE A 27 2.75 7.15 -7.74
C PHE A 27 3.40 6.45 -6.55
N MET A 28 2.82 6.53 -5.35
CA MET A 28 3.34 5.84 -4.16
C MET A 28 3.46 4.32 -4.37
N ARG A 29 2.43 3.71 -4.97
CA ARG A 29 2.41 2.26 -5.29
C ARG A 29 3.52 1.79 -6.24
N GLN A 30 4.16 2.67 -7.00
CA GLN A 30 5.31 2.29 -7.85
C GLN A 30 6.58 2.00 -7.03
N PHE A 31 6.67 2.57 -5.83
CA PHE A 31 7.81 2.43 -4.92
C PHE A 31 7.48 1.55 -3.71
N GLU A 32 6.22 1.22 -3.51
CA GLU A 32 5.82 0.09 -2.67
C GLU A 32 6.35 -1.18 -3.35
N ASN A 33 7.49 -1.67 -2.87
CA ASN A 33 7.81 -3.08 -3.06
C ASN A 33 6.69 -3.83 -2.35
N GLY A 34 5.72 -4.37 -3.09
CA GLY A 34 4.84 -5.39 -2.53
C GLY A 34 5.75 -6.47 -1.95
N SER A 35 5.89 -6.51 -0.63
CA SER A 35 6.68 -7.55 0.03
C SER A 35 6.01 -8.91 -0.11
N ASP A 36 4.73 -8.89 -0.43
CA ASP A 36 3.85 -10.02 -0.33
C ASP A 36 3.26 -10.22 -1.73
N ASP A 37 3.67 -11.30 -2.40
CA ASP A 37 2.91 -11.79 -3.54
C ASP A 37 1.58 -12.29 -2.97
N TYR A 38 0.63 -11.37 -2.79
CA TYR A 38 -0.70 -11.67 -2.29
C TYR A 38 -1.34 -12.79 -3.10
N THR A 39 -0.97 -12.98 -4.38
CA THR A 39 -1.43 -14.13 -5.15
C THR A 39 -0.89 -15.44 -4.56
N GLN A 40 0.42 -15.52 -4.28
CA GLN A 40 1.03 -16.67 -3.61
C GLN A 40 0.54 -16.84 -2.16
N GLU A 41 0.46 -15.79 -1.36
CA GLU A 41 0.01 -15.86 0.03
C GLU A 41 -1.48 -16.22 0.14
N ARG A 42 -2.31 -15.72 -0.78
CA ARG A 42 -3.72 -16.10 -0.87
C ARG A 42 -3.85 -17.61 -1.08
N HIS A 43 -3.06 -18.23 -1.94
CA HIS A 43 -3.12 -19.68 -2.14
C HIS A 43 -2.77 -20.46 -0.85
N GLN A 44 -1.83 -19.96 -0.05
CA GLN A 44 -1.43 -20.66 1.19
C GLN A 44 -2.56 -20.73 2.23
N TRP A 45 -3.38 -19.69 2.36
CA TRP A 45 -4.39 -19.63 3.43
C TRP A 45 -5.80 -19.96 2.93
N LEU A 46 -6.17 -19.54 1.72
CA LEU A 46 -7.52 -19.81 1.18
C LEU A 46 -7.71 -21.25 0.71
N GLU A 47 -6.66 -21.98 0.35
CA GLU A 47 -6.79 -23.43 0.07
C GLU A 47 -7.04 -24.26 1.34
N GLN A 48 -6.71 -23.71 2.51
CA GLN A 48 -6.89 -24.36 3.81
C GLN A 48 -8.19 -23.94 4.52
N LEU A 49 -8.87 -22.92 4.02
CA LEU A 49 -10.14 -22.43 4.55
C LEU A 49 -11.30 -23.13 3.86
N THR A 50 -12.15 -23.79 4.63
CA THR A 50 -13.44 -24.31 4.15
C THR A 50 -14.53 -23.25 4.30
N LEU A 51 -15.66 -23.44 3.62
CA LEU A 51 -16.78 -22.49 3.73
C LEU A 51 -17.34 -22.44 5.16
N GLU A 52 -17.14 -23.53 5.91
CA GLU A 52 -17.53 -23.69 7.30
C GLU A 52 -16.63 -22.90 8.28
N ASP A 53 -15.44 -22.44 7.85
CA ASP A 53 -14.50 -21.67 8.67
C ASP A 53 -14.72 -20.15 8.62
N ILE A 54 -15.67 -19.69 7.79
CA ILE A 54 -16.02 -18.27 7.55
C ILE A 54 -17.44 -18.01 8.05
#